data_AF-A0A2D4EP59-F1
#
_entry.id   AF-A0A2D4EP59-F1
#
_cell.length_a   1.000
_cell.length_b   1.000
_cell.length_c   1.000
_cell.angle_alpha   90.00
_cell.angle_beta   90.00
_cell.angle_gamma   90.00
#
_symmetry.space_group_name_H-M   'P 1'
#
loop_
_entity.id
_entity.type
_entity.pdbx_description
1 polymer ?
#
loop_
_entity_poly.entity_id
_entity_poly.type
_entity_poly.pdbx_seq_one_letter_code
_entity_poly.pdbx_strand_id
1 'polypeptide(L)'
;QNAIKLIEGDTILVIEVANEVNNLKFQCQERLENNFLPLIIRNSISQLEEQGAINCADIMNHIKKFYRNCIDYLEEWTVHYNDIEHFHWVTLKQELNWNDVQKTFDHITQNFPRSNISENDLFNEVSLLKKIY
;
A
#
# COMPACT_ATOMS: atom_id res chain seq x y z
N GLN A 1 -9.79 -6.07 8.94
CA GLN A 1 -9.85 -6.94 7.75
C GLN A 1 -8.43 -7.45 7.45
N ASN A 2 -8.29 -8.64 6.86
CA ASN A 2 -6.98 -9.17 6.45
C ASN A 2 -6.62 -8.54 5.09
N ALA A 3 -5.54 -7.76 5.03
CA ALA A 3 -5.12 -7.06 3.81
C ALA A 3 -4.95 -8.00 2.61
N ILE A 4 -4.49 -9.24 2.85
CA ILE A 4 -4.36 -10.27 1.80
C ILE A 4 -5.71 -10.59 1.17
N LYS A 5 -6.78 -10.70 1.97
CA LYS A 5 -8.13 -10.98 1.45
C LYS A 5 -8.72 -9.85 0.64
N LEU A 6 -8.27 -8.61 0.87
CA LEU A 6 -8.69 -7.46 0.07
C LEU A 6 -7.92 -7.47 -1.26
N ILE A 7 -6.60 -7.65 -1.20
CA ILE A 7 -5.71 -7.73 -2.36
C ILE A 7 -6.13 -8.85 -3.34
N GLU A 8 -6.55 -10.01 -2.82
CA GLU A 8 -7.00 -11.16 -3.62
C GLU A 8 -8.46 -11.07 -4.08
N GLY A 9 -9.16 -9.95 -3.87
CA GLY A 9 -10.56 -9.80 -4.25
C GLY A 9 -10.77 -9.67 -5.77
N ASP A 10 -11.79 -10.33 -6.31
CA ASP A 10 -12.07 -10.35 -7.76
C ASP A 10 -12.50 -8.98 -8.35
N THR A 11 -12.85 -8.01 -7.51
CA THR A 11 -13.36 -6.68 -7.92
C THR A 11 -12.53 -5.51 -7.41
N ILE A 12 -11.32 -5.76 -6.89
CA ILE A 12 -10.47 -4.70 -6.35
C ILE A 12 -9.78 -3.92 -7.47
N LEU A 13 -9.74 -2.59 -7.36
CA LEU A 13 -8.98 -1.76 -8.30
C LEU A 13 -7.49 -1.88 -7.99
N VAL A 14 -6.64 -1.79 -9.03
CA VAL A 14 -5.18 -1.83 -8.85
C VAL A 14 -4.65 -0.76 -7.90
N ILE A 15 -5.29 0.42 -7.86
CA ILE A 15 -4.94 1.50 -6.92
C ILE A 15 -5.30 1.16 -5.47
N GLU A 16 -6.36 0.37 -5.25
CA GLU A 16 -6.72 -0.12 -3.93
C GLU A 16 -5.76 -1.21 -3.47
N VAL A 17 -5.31 -2.08 -4.38
CA VAL A 17 -4.21 -3.01 -4.11
C VAL A 17 -2.95 -2.26 -3.70
N ALA A 18 -2.55 -1.23 -4.46
CA ALA A 18 -1.38 -0.42 -4.14
C ALA A 18 -1.47 0.22 -2.75
N ASN A 19 -2.65 0.74 -2.38
CA ASN A 19 -2.90 1.31 -1.05
C ASN A 19 -2.76 0.24 0.05
N GLU A 20 -3.35 -0.95 -0.13
CA GLU A 20 -3.24 -2.04 0.85
C GLU A 20 -1.80 -2.55 1.00
N VAL A 21 -1.04 -2.61 -0.09
CA VAL A 21 0.38 -2.97 -0.05
C VAL A 21 1.21 -1.91 0.68
N ASN A 22 0.97 -0.62 0.42
CA ASN A 22 1.62 0.47 1.14
C ASN A 22 1.30 0.43 2.65
N ASN A 23 0.04 0.13 3.01
CA ASN A 23 -0.36 -0.06 4.40
C ASN A 23 0.37 -1.24 5.05
N LEU A 24 0.52 -2.36 4.34
CA LEU A 24 1.29 -3.52 4.81
C LEU A 24 2.77 -3.16 5.00
N LYS A 25 3.38 -2.45 4.05
CA LYS A 25 4.77 -1.99 4.13
C LYS A 25 4.98 -1.09 5.35
N PHE A 26 4.10 -0.12 5.55
CA PHE A 26 4.11 0.77 6.72
C PHE A 26 4.01 -0.02 8.03
N GLN A 27 3.09 -0.99 8.13
CA GLN A 27 2.98 -1.83 9.32
C GLN A 27 4.25 -2.67 9.58
N CYS A 28 4.91 -3.18 8.54
CA CYS A 28 6.18 -3.89 8.67
C CYS A 28 7.31 -2.96 9.16
N GLN A 29 7.39 -1.73 8.63
CA GLN A 29 8.34 -0.72 9.08
C GLN A 29 8.13 -0.34 10.54
N GLU A 30 6.90 -0.01 10.93
CA GLU A 30 6.56 0.33 12.32
C GLU A 30 6.95 -0.79 13.29
N ARG A 31 6.68 -2.05 12.93
CA ARG A 31 7.07 -3.20 13.75
C ARG A 31 8.58 -3.39 13.83
N LEU A 32 9.29 -3.16 12.74
CA LEU A 32 10.75 -3.26 12.68
C LEU A 32 11.42 -2.18 13.55
N GLU A 33 11.01 -0.93 13.40
CA GLU A 33 11.57 0.23 14.11
C GLU A 33 11.31 0.16 15.62
N ASN A 34 10.12 -0.28 16.01
CA ASN A 34 9.74 -0.41 17.42
C ASN A 34 10.15 -1.75 18.05
N ASN A 35 10.85 -2.63 17.33
CA ASN A 35 11.16 -4.00 17.77
C ASN A 35 9.91 -4.73 18.28
N PHE A 36 8.77 -4.52 17.63
CA PHE A 36 7.48 -4.98 18.10
C PHE A 36 7.39 -6.50 18.07
N LEU A 37 6.98 -7.06 19.21
CA LEU A 37 6.62 -8.46 19.34
C LEU A 37 5.30 -8.61 20.11
N PRO A 38 4.34 -9.40 19.58
CA PRO A 38 3.15 -9.75 20.33
C PRO A 38 3.51 -10.42 21.66
N LEU A 39 2.70 -10.17 22.70
CA LEU A 39 2.94 -10.69 24.05
C LEU A 39 3.16 -12.21 24.07
N ILE A 40 2.37 -12.96 23.30
CA ILE A 40 2.49 -14.43 23.21
C ILE A 40 3.89 -14.83 22.74
N ILE A 41 4.42 -14.17 21.71
CA ILE A 41 5.75 -14.46 21.16
C ILE A 41 6.84 -14.10 22.17
N ARG A 42 6.71 -12.95 22.85
CA ARG A 42 7.67 -12.56 23.91
C ARG A 42 7.70 -13.60 25.03
N ASN A 43 6.55 -14.05 25.49
CA ASN A 43 6.46 -15.07 26.53
C ASN A 43 7.10 -16.39 26.08
N SER A 44 6.88 -16.83 24.84
CA SER A 44 7.52 -18.02 24.29
C SER A 44 9.04 -17.88 24.19
N ILE A 45 9.55 -16.72 23.76
CA ILE A 45 11.00 -16.46 23.70
C ILE A 45 11.60 -16.52 25.10
N SER A 46 10.99 -15.84 26.08
CA SER A 46 11.49 -15.85 27.47
C SER A 46 11.54 -17.27 28.05
N GLN A 47 10.49 -18.08 27.84
CA GLN A 47 10.47 -19.48 28.30
C GLN A 47 11.58 -20.33 27.65
N LEU A 48 11.80 -20.18 26.35
CA LEU A 48 12.83 -20.94 25.64
C LEU A 48 14.25 -20.48 26.02
N GLU A 49 14.44 -19.19 26.31
CA GLU A 49 15.71 -18.66 26.79
C GLU A 49 16.01 -19.13 28.22
N GLU A 50 15.02 -19.14 29.12
CA GLU A 50 15.15 -19.70 30.48
C GLU A 50 15.53 -21.19 30.46
N GLN A 51 15.09 -21.93 29.44
CA GLN A 51 15.43 -23.33 29.22
C GLN A 51 16.81 -23.53 28.56
N GLY A 52 17.49 -22.45 28.16
CA GLY A 52 18.76 -22.49 27.43
C GLY A 52 18.64 -23.03 26.00
N ALA A 53 17.42 -23.10 25.44
CA ALA A 53 17.17 -23.64 24.11
C ALA A 53 17.49 -22.65 22.99
N ILE A 54 17.46 -21.35 23.29
CA ILE A 54 17.71 -20.26 22.33
C ILE A 54 18.52 -19.13 22.96
N ASN A 55 19.04 -18.25 22.11
CA ASN A 55 19.55 -16.94 22.48
C ASN A 55 18.55 -15.86 22.01
N CYS A 56 18.06 -15.01 22.91
CA CYS A 56 17.05 -13.99 22.55
C CYS A 56 17.59 -12.96 21.54
N ALA A 57 18.87 -12.60 21.61
CA ALA A 57 19.48 -11.67 20.66
C ALA A 57 19.51 -12.23 19.23
N ASP A 58 19.79 -13.53 19.08
CA ASP A 58 19.76 -14.21 17.78
C ASP A 58 18.34 -14.23 17.20
N ILE A 59 17.34 -14.58 18.03
CA ILE A 59 15.93 -14.54 17.61
C ILE A 59 15.52 -13.12 17.19
N MET A 60 15.90 -12.09 17.94
CA MET A 60 15.60 -10.71 17.58
C MET A 60 16.24 -10.31 16.24
N ASN A 61 17.45 -10.77 15.95
CA ASN A 61 18.09 -10.56 14.65
C ASN A 61 17.31 -11.26 13.51
N HIS A 62 16.83 -12.48 13.73
CA HIS A 62 15.98 -13.18 12.76
C HIS A 62 14.67 -12.45 12.50
N ILE A 63 14.00 -11.93 13.54
CA ILE A 63 12.77 -11.15 13.41
C ILE A 63 13.01 -9.86 12.62
N LYS A 64 14.09 -9.14 12.92
CA LYS A 64 14.46 -7.93 12.16
C LYS A 64 14.71 -8.26 10.69
N LYS A 65 15.41 -9.35 10.41
CA LYS A 65 15.65 -9.82 9.05
C LYS A 65 14.35 -10.21 8.35
N PHE A 66 13.43 -10.87 9.04
CA PHE A 66 12.10 -11.20 8.50
C PHE A 66 11.36 -9.94 8.05
N TYR A 67 11.22 -8.92 8.90
CA TYR A 67 10.53 -7.70 8.51
C TYR A 67 11.24 -6.93 7.39
N ARG A 68 12.57 -6.88 7.37
CA ARG A 68 13.34 -6.30 6.25
C ARG A 68 13.03 -7.01 4.94
N ASN A 69 13.12 -8.34 4.93
CA ASN A 69 12.81 -9.14 3.75
C ASN A 69 11.35 -8.93 3.28
N CYS A 70 10.40 -8.79 4.21
CA CYS A 70 9.02 -8.46 3.85
C CYS A 70 8.92 -7.08 3.20
N ILE A 71 9.60 -6.06 3.73
CA ILE A 71 9.62 -4.72 3.16
C ILE A 71 10.24 -4.76 1.76
N ASP A 72 11.40 -5.41 1.60
CA ASP A 72 12.10 -5.53 0.32
C ASP A 72 11.21 -6.21 -0.74
N TYR A 73 10.54 -7.30 -0.36
CA TYR A 73 9.61 -8.00 -1.25
C TYR A 73 8.41 -7.14 -1.66
N LEU A 74 7.82 -6.41 -0.71
CA LEU A 74 6.70 -5.52 -1.01
C LEU A 74 7.16 -4.37 -1.91
N GLU A 75 8.37 -3.82 -1.69
CA GLU A 75 8.94 -2.77 -2.54
C GLU A 75 9.09 -3.23 -4.00
N GLU A 76 9.68 -4.41 -4.21
CA GLU A 76 9.80 -5.03 -5.53
C GLU A 76 8.43 -5.24 -6.18
N TRP A 77 7.42 -5.64 -5.41
CA TRP A 77 6.06 -5.85 -5.91
C TRP A 77 5.38 -4.54 -6.33
N THR A 78 5.71 -3.43 -5.66
CA THR A 78 5.12 -2.11 -5.92
C THR A 78 5.86 -1.26 -6.94
N VAL A 79 6.98 -1.72 -7.50
CA VAL A 79 7.82 -0.88 -8.39
C VAL A 79 7.06 -0.31 -9.59
N HIS A 80 6.03 -1.02 -10.05
CA HIS A 80 5.18 -0.64 -11.16
C HIS A 80 3.99 0.26 -10.76
N TYR A 81 3.78 0.49 -9.46
CA TYR A 81 2.66 1.30 -8.99
C TYR A 81 2.90 2.81 -9.05
N ASN A 82 4.14 3.24 -9.25
CA ASN A 82 4.47 4.66 -9.44
C ASN A 82 3.71 5.25 -10.65
N ASP A 83 3.47 4.45 -11.68
CA ASP A 83 2.76 4.89 -12.90
C ASP A 83 1.25 5.10 -12.65
N ILE A 84 0.69 4.48 -11.60
CA ILE A 84 -0.74 4.57 -11.28
C ILE A 84 -1.04 5.49 -10.07
N GLU A 85 -0.02 6.09 -9.45
CA GLU A 85 -0.19 6.97 -8.27
C GLU A 85 -1.13 8.14 -8.58
N HIS A 86 -1.09 8.66 -9.80
CA HIS A 86 -1.96 9.75 -10.26
C HIS A 86 -3.46 9.39 -10.20
N PHE A 87 -3.82 8.10 -10.20
CA PHE A 87 -5.20 7.62 -10.25
C PHE A 87 -5.86 7.48 -8.87
N HIS A 88 -5.24 7.94 -7.78
CA HIS A 88 -5.79 7.80 -6.43
C HIS A 88 -7.20 8.39 -6.27
N TRP A 89 -7.50 9.47 -7.00
CA TRP A 89 -8.80 10.14 -6.99
C TRP A 89 -9.95 9.24 -7.47
N VAL A 90 -9.68 8.21 -8.28
CA VAL A 90 -10.70 7.28 -8.82
C VAL A 90 -11.41 6.49 -7.72
N THR A 91 -10.77 6.32 -6.56
CA THR A 91 -11.37 5.62 -5.42
C THR A 91 -12.50 6.41 -4.75
N LEU A 92 -12.59 7.73 -4.99
CA LEU A 92 -13.53 8.65 -4.35
C LEU A 92 -13.51 8.58 -2.80
N LYS A 93 -12.43 8.06 -2.21
CA LYS A 93 -12.23 8.00 -0.74
C LYS A 93 -11.80 9.33 -0.15
N GLN A 94 -11.38 10.27 -0.99
CA GLN A 94 -10.99 11.64 -0.64
C GLN A 94 -11.81 12.64 -1.47
N GLU A 95 -11.85 13.90 -1.02
CA GLU A 95 -12.53 14.96 -1.75
C GLU A 95 -11.96 15.07 -3.18
N LEU A 96 -12.86 15.10 -4.17
CA LEU A 96 -12.47 15.13 -5.57
C LEU A 96 -11.84 16.50 -5.91
N ASN A 97 -10.55 16.49 -6.27
CA ASN A 97 -9.82 17.68 -6.67
C ASN A 97 -9.52 17.65 -8.18
N TRP A 98 -9.84 18.72 -8.90
CA TRP A 98 -9.55 18.81 -10.33
C TRP A 98 -8.04 18.69 -10.62
N ASN A 99 -7.18 19.24 -9.76
CA ASN A 99 -5.74 19.15 -9.96
C ASN A 99 -5.23 17.70 -10.01
N ASP A 100 -5.86 16.78 -9.28
CA ASP A 100 -5.46 15.37 -9.30
C ASP A 100 -6.00 14.64 -10.54
N VAL A 101 -7.20 15.00 -10.99
CA VAL A 101 -7.74 14.52 -12.28
C VAL A 101 -6.88 15.00 -13.44
N GLN A 102 -6.47 16.29 -13.41
CA GLN A 102 -5.65 16.89 -14.45
C GLN A 102 -4.28 16.21 -14.57
N LYS A 103 -3.61 15.90 -13.45
CA LYS A 103 -2.36 15.11 -13.46
C LYS A 103 -2.54 13.75 -14.15
N THR A 104 -3.68 13.09 -13.92
CA THR A 104 -4.01 11.83 -14.59
C THR A 104 -4.22 12.02 -16.09
N PHE A 105 -4.96 13.06 -16.48
CA PHE A 105 -5.18 13.41 -17.88
C PHE A 105 -3.86 13.68 -18.61
N ASP A 106 -2.96 14.46 -18.00
CA ASP A 106 -1.63 14.75 -18.55
C ASP A 106 -0.81 13.46 -18.71
N HIS A 107 -0.79 12.59 -17.69
CA HIS A 107 -0.11 11.30 -17.74
C HIS A 107 -0.66 10.41 -18.86
N ILE A 108 -1.99 10.31 -19.01
CA ILE A 108 -2.62 9.50 -20.06
C ILE A 108 -2.29 10.06 -21.44
N THR A 109 -2.36 11.37 -21.63
CA THR A 109 -2.09 12.00 -22.92
C THR A 109 -0.64 11.82 -23.35
N GLN A 110 0.31 11.88 -22.41
CA GLN A 110 1.73 11.68 -22.66
C GLN A 110 2.08 10.22 -22.99
N ASN A 111 1.51 9.25 -22.25
CA ASN A 111 1.88 7.84 -22.39
C ASN A 111 0.98 7.05 -23.36
N PHE A 112 -0.24 7.54 -23.60
CA PHE A 112 -1.25 6.91 -24.46
C PHE A 112 -1.81 7.94 -25.46
N PRO A 113 -1.02 8.38 -26.45
CA PRO A 113 -1.38 9.47 -27.37
C PRO A 113 -2.55 9.15 -28.33
N ARG A 114 -3.03 7.89 -28.32
CA ARG A 114 -4.23 7.47 -29.06
C ARG A 114 -5.50 7.53 -28.22
N SER A 115 -5.42 7.99 -26.98
CA SER A 115 -6.58 8.25 -26.14
C SER A 115 -7.34 9.45 -26.72
N ASN A 116 -8.64 9.28 -26.98
CA ASN A 116 -9.51 10.33 -27.50
C ASN A 116 -10.29 10.99 -26.35
N ILE A 117 -9.61 11.28 -25.23
CA ILE A 117 -10.25 11.89 -24.06
C ILE A 117 -10.33 13.40 -24.27
N SER A 118 -11.53 13.96 -24.16
CA SER A 118 -11.77 15.40 -24.21
C SER A 118 -11.63 15.98 -22.80
N GLU A 119 -10.68 16.89 -22.59
CA GLU A 119 -10.46 17.54 -21.29
C GLU A 119 -11.70 18.31 -20.82
N ASN A 120 -12.40 18.98 -21.75
CA ASN A 120 -13.62 19.71 -21.44
C ASN A 120 -14.75 18.79 -20.95
N ASP A 121 -14.93 17.65 -21.60
CA ASP A 121 -15.97 16.69 -21.21
C ASP A 121 -15.63 16.07 -19.84
N LEU A 122 -14.35 15.72 -19.63
CA LEU A 122 -13.86 15.24 -18.34
C LEU A 122 -14.07 16.26 -17.22
N PHE A 123 -13.77 17.54 -17.45
CA PHE A 123 -14.01 18.61 -16.49
C PHE A 123 -15.50 18.75 -16.14
N ASN A 124 -16.37 18.67 -17.14
CA ASN A 124 -17.81 18.71 -16.93
C ASN A 124 -18.29 17.52 -16.09
N GLU A 125 -17.85 16.30 -16.38
CA GLU A 125 -18.18 15.09 -15.62
C GLU A 125 -17.74 15.20 -14.16
N VAL A 126 -16.50 15.62 -13.91
CA VAL A 126 -15.96 15.85 -12.56
C VAL A 126 -16.75 16.92 -11.83
N SER A 127 -17.11 18.01 -12.51
CA SER A 127 -17.91 19.10 -11.94
C SER A 127 -19.32 18.64 -11.56
N LEU A 128 -19.89 17.69 -12.29
CA LEU A 128 -21.17 17.08 -11.96
C LEU A 128 -21.06 16.13 -10.76
N LEU A 129 -20.02 15.30 -10.71
CA LEU A 129 -19.77 14.40 -9.58
C LEU A 129 -19.66 15.15 -8.25
N LYS A 130 -19.00 16.31 -8.25
CA LYS A 130 -18.89 17.20 -7.07
C LYS A 130 -20.22 17.75 -6.56
N LYS A 131 -21.31 17.70 -7.36
CA LYS A 131 -22.65 18.13 -6.91
C LYS A 131 -23.43 17.01 -6.24
N ILE A 132 -23.02 15.76 -6.43
CA ILE A 132 -23.73 14.56 -5.98
C ILE A 132 -23.17 14.08 -4.64
N TYR A 133 -21.88 14.28 -4.39
CA TYR A 133 -21.20 14.09 -3.11
C TYR A 133 -21.22 15.37 -2.28
#